data_AF-A0AAW2SC61-F1
#
_entry.id   AF-A0AAW2SC61-F1
#
_cell.length_a   1.000
_cell.length_b   1.000
_cell.length_c   1.000
_cell.angle_alpha   90.00
_cell.angle_beta   90.00
_cell.angle_gamma   90.00
#
_symmetry.space_group_name_H-M   'P 1'
#
loop_
_entity.id
_entity.type
_entity.pdbx_description
1 polymer ?
#
loop_
_entity_poly.entity_id
_entity_poly.type
_entity_poly.pdbx_seq_one_letter_code
_entity_poly.pdbx_strand_id
1 'polypeptide(L)'
;MKQILPPNAKISKEAKETMQECVSEFISFVTGEASDKCHKEKRKTVNGDDICWAMGNLGFDDYSESLKRYLIKYREAEGERANQNKPGAAPAAADERSLERGADSPPPFSFNLMEKRRT
;
A
#
# COMPACT_ATOMS: atom_id res chain seq x y z
N MET A 1 11.92 9.94 5.72
CA MET A 1 12.76 10.12 6.94
C MET A 1 12.99 11.58 7.32
N LYS A 2 13.40 12.49 6.43
CA LYS A 2 13.72 13.89 6.83
C LYS A 2 12.51 14.70 7.31
N GLN A 3 11.30 14.42 6.81
CA GLN A 3 10.07 15.14 7.16
C GLN A 3 9.68 15.05 8.65
N ILE A 4 10.09 13.98 9.34
CA ILE A 4 9.81 13.79 10.78
C ILE A 4 10.92 14.35 11.68
N LEU A 5 11.99 14.90 11.09
CA LEU A 5 13.13 15.44 11.82
C LEU A 5 13.09 16.97 11.81
N PRO A 6 13.75 17.63 12.79
CA PRO A 6 13.93 19.08 12.76
C PRO A 6 14.53 19.58 11.43
N PRO A 7 14.18 20.78 10.95
CA PRO A 7 14.57 21.27 9.62
C PRO A 7 16.08 21.25 9.35
N ASN A 8 16.88 21.46 10.39
CA ASN A 8 18.34 21.52 10.35
C ASN A 8 19.04 20.18 10.66
N ALA A 9 18.28 19.10 10.90
CA ALA A 9 18.84 17.79 11.18
C ALA A 9 19.61 17.25 9.96
N LYS A 10 20.81 16.75 10.22
CA LYS A 10 21.66 16.06 9.24
C LYS A 10 21.54 14.55 9.44
N ILE A 11 21.52 13.82 8.33
CA ILE A 11 21.48 12.36 8.31
C ILE A 11 22.70 11.93 7.48
N SER A 12 23.56 11.08 8.04
CA SER A 12 24.72 10.56 7.32
C SER A 12 24.30 9.72 6.12
N LYS A 13 25.24 9.46 5.21
CA LYS A 13 24.99 8.56 4.08
C LYS A 13 24.77 7.13 4.58
N GLU A 14 25.61 6.64 5.49
CA GLU A 14 25.46 5.27 6.01
C GLU A 14 24.11 5.07 6.68
N ALA A 15 23.64 6.03 7.51
CA ALA A 15 22.35 5.92 8.18
C ALA A 15 21.17 5.81 7.19
N LYS A 16 21.25 6.46 6.02
CA LYS A 16 20.23 6.32 4.98
C LYS A 16 20.25 4.94 4.34
N GLU A 17 21.45 4.43 4.06
CA GLU A 17 21.64 3.11 3.45
C GLU A 17 21.16 2.00 4.41
N THR A 18 21.57 2.05 5.68
CA THR A 18 21.09 1.11 6.70
C THR A 18 19.56 1.14 6.82
N MET A 19 18.94 2.32 6.84
CA MET A 19 17.47 2.39 6.88
C MET A 19 16.78 1.82 5.64
N GLN A 20 17.42 1.89 4.46
CA GLN A 20 16.92 1.24 3.23
C GLN A 20 17.02 -0.29 3.31
N GLU A 21 18.09 -0.81 3.90
CA GLU A 21 18.24 -2.24 4.16
C GLU A 21 17.19 -2.72 5.16
N CYS A 22 17.03 -1.99 6.28
CA CYS A 22 16.02 -2.30 7.30
C CYS A 22 14.60 -2.30 6.74
N VAL A 23 14.22 -1.36 5.86
CA VAL A 23 12.86 -1.35 5.30
C VAL A 23 12.65 -2.52 4.33
N SER A 24 13.69 -2.94 3.61
CA SER A 24 13.62 -4.10 2.72
C SER A 24 13.42 -5.40 3.51
N GLU A 25 14.13 -5.54 4.62
CA GLU A 25 13.96 -6.65 5.54
C GLU A 25 12.60 -6.60 6.25
N PHE A 26 12.14 -5.42 6.67
CA PHE A 26 10.82 -5.24 7.26
C PHE A 26 9.69 -5.71 6.33
N ILE A 27 9.74 -5.34 5.04
CA ILE A 27 8.77 -5.81 4.05
C ILE A 27 8.80 -7.34 3.96
N SER A 28 10.00 -7.92 3.89
CA SER A 28 10.18 -9.37 3.78
C SER A 28 9.67 -10.10 5.03
N PHE A 29 9.91 -9.53 6.20
CA PHE A 29 9.50 -10.08 7.49
C PHE A 29 7.96 -10.08 7.65
N VAL A 30 7.32 -8.93 7.40
CA VAL A 30 5.86 -8.80 7.51
C VAL A 30 5.15 -9.69 6.47
N THR A 31 5.64 -9.70 5.24
CA THR A 31 5.05 -10.53 4.16
C THR A 31 5.28 -12.02 4.38
N GLY A 32 6.42 -12.40 4.98
CA GLY A 32 6.69 -13.77 5.42
C GLY A 32 5.68 -14.24 6.47
N GLU A 33 5.46 -13.44 7.51
CA GLU A 33 4.50 -13.75 8.58
C GLU A 33 3.05 -13.86 8.04
N ALA A 34 2.65 -12.94 7.15
CA ALA A 34 1.35 -12.97 6.49
C ALA A 34 1.20 -14.19 5.57
N SER A 35 2.26 -14.56 4.84
CA SER A 35 2.31 -15.75 4.00
C SER A 35 2.13 -17.01 4.83
N ASP A 36 2.82 -17.13 5.96
CA ASP A 36 2.72 -18.29 6.84
C ASP A 36 1.30 -18.48 7.37
N LYS A 37 0.61 -17.39 7.78
CA LYS A 37 -0.80 -17.45 8.13
C LYS A 37 -1.67 -17.90 6.96
N CYS A 38 -1.50 -17.29 5.78
CA CYS A 38 -2.25 -17.64 4.59
C CYS A 38 -2.12 -19.14 4.26
N HIS A 39 -0.91 -19.68 4.32
CA HIS A 39 -0.65 -21.09 4.09
C HIS A 39 -1.27 -21.99 5.18
N LYS A 40 -1.20 -21.61 6.46
CA LYS A 40 -1.87 -22.32 7.56
C LYS A 40 -3.38 -22.40 7.36
N GLU A 41 -3.98 -21.37 6.77
CA GLU A 41 -5.41 -21.34 6.39
C GLU A 41 -5.71 -22.03 5.04
N LYS A 42 -4.75 -22.75 4.45
CA LYS A 42 -4.87 -23.47 3.17
C LYS A 42 -5.21 -22.55 1.98
N ARG A 43 -4.87 -21.27 2.06
CA ARG A 43 -4.98 -20.32 0.96
C ARG A 43 -3.64 -20.18 0.23
N LYS A 44 -3.71 -19.94 -1.08
CA LYS A 44 -2.53 -19.71 -1.94
C LYS A 44 -2.26 -18.24 -2.24
N THR A 45 -3.18 -17.36 -1.86
CA THR A 45 -3.14 -15.93 -2.14
C THR A 45 -3.21 -15.17 -0.82
N VAL A 46 -2.17 -14.38 -0.58
CA VAL A 46 -2.10 -13.47 0.56
C VAL A 46 -2.99 -12.26 0.28
N ASN A 47 -3.84 -11.91 1.24
CA ASN A 47 -4.80 -10.83 1.13
C ASN A 47 -4.44 -9.67 2.08
N GLY A 48 -5.11 -8.52 1.92
CA GLY A 48 -4.89 -7.36 2.80
C GLY A 48 -5.16 -7.64 4.29
N ASP A 49 -6.09 -8.54 4.60
CA ASP A 49 -6.39 -8.92 5.99
C ASP A 49 -5.24 -9.72 6.63
N ASP A 50 -4.47 -10.47 5.84
CA ASP A 50 -3.29 -11.21 6.32
C ASP A 50 -2.19 -10.26 6.74
N ILE A 51 -1.97 -9.20 5.95
CA ILE A 51 -1.02 -8.14 6.27
C ILE A 51 -1.44 -7.41 7.56
N CYS A 52 -2.72 -7.05 7.68
CA CYS A 52 -3.24 -6.39 8.88
C CYS A 52 -3.10 -7.25 10.14
N TRP A 53 -3.26 -8.58 10.00
CA TRP A 53 -3.04 -9.53 11.08
C TRP A 53 -1.56 -9.67 11.42
N ALA A 54 -0.68 -9.83 10.42
CA ALA A 54 0.76 -9.97 10.63
C ALA A 54 1.33 -8.76 11.37
N MET A 55 0.90 -7.54 11.00
CA MET A 55 1.28 -6.31 11.70
C MET A 55 0.91 -6.36 13.19
N GLY A 56 -0.27 -6.86 13.57
CA GLY A 56 -0.64 -7.03 14.97
C GLY A 56 0.15 -8.14 15.67
N ASN A 57 0.33 -9.28 15.00
CA ASN A 57 1.07 -10.42 15.57
C ASN A 57 2.55 -10.09 15.85
N LEU A 58 3.13 -9.21 15.04
CA LEU A 58 4.50 -8.73 15.18
C LEU A 58 4.64 -7.55 16.18
N GLY A 59 3.55 -7.11 16.81
CA GLY A 59 3.56 -6.04 17.81
C GLY A 59 3.48 -4.61 17.25
N PHE A 60 3.06 -4.45 15.99
CA PHE A 60 2.82 -3.15 15.34
C PHE A 60 1.32 -2.77 15.40
N ASP A 61 0.69 -2.94 16.54
CA ASP A 61 -0.77 -2.77 16.72
C ASP A 61 -1.28 -1.37 16.31
N ASP A 62 -0.54 -0.31 16.66
CA ASP A 62 -0.86 1.08 16.29
C ASP A 62 -0.97 1.27 14.76
N TYR A 63 -0.18 0.50 14.01
CA TYR A 63 -0.22 0.50 12.55
C TYR A 63 -1.28 -0.47 12.00
N SER A 64 -1.48 -1.63 12.65
CA SER A 64 -2.49 -2.62 12.29
C SER A 64 -3.88 -1.99 12.17
N GLU A 65 -4.30 -1.21 13.17
CA GLU A 65 -5.62 -0.59 13.15
C GLU A 65 -5.77 0.45 12.05
N SER A 66 -4.74 1.26 11.85
CA SER A 66 -4.71 2.29 10.81
C SER A 66 -4.78 1.67 9.41
N LEU A 67 -4.07 0.55 9.20
CA LEU A 67 -4.10 -0.21 7.95
C LEU A 67 -5.47 -0.87 7.69
N LYS A 68 -6.14 -1.40 8.72
CA LYS A 68 -7.50 -1.95 8.60
C LYS A 68 -8.49 -0.87 8.13
N ARG A 69 -8.43 0.32 8.73
CA ARG A 69 -9.26 1.47 8.32
C ARG A 69 -8.99 1.87 6.86
N TYR A 70 -7.73 1.88 6.45
CA TYR A 70 -7.36 2.13 5.06
C TYR A 70 -7.89 1.05 4.10
N LEU A 71 -7.77 -0.24 4.47
CA LEU A 71 -8.23 -1.36 3.65
C LEU A 71 -9.73 -1.31 3.37
N ILE A 72 -10.54 -0.90 4.36
CA ILE A 72 -11.98 -0.70 4.18
C ILE A 72 -12.25 0.36 3.11
N LYS A 73 -11.65 1.56 3.27
CA LYS A 73 -11.82 2.66 2.30
C LYS A 73 -11.33 2.29 0.90
N TYR A 74 -10.22 1.54 0.81
CA TYR A 74 -9.69 1.06 -0.46
C TYR A 74 -10.69 0.12 -1.16
N ARG A 75 -11.31 -0.81 -0.42
CA ARG A 75 -12.34 -1.71 -0.96
C ARG A 75 -13.59 -0.96 -1.43
N GLU A 76 -14.02 0.07 -0.69
CA GLU A 76 -15.14 0.94 -1.08
C GLU A 76 -14.84 1.66 -2.40
N ALA A 77 -13.67 2.32 -2.50
CA ALA A 77 -13.27 3.05 -3.70
C ALA A 77 -13.09 2.14 -4.93
N GLU A 78 -12.53 0.94 -4.76
CA GLU A 78 -12.42 -0.03 -5.85
C GLU A 78 -13.80 -0.58 -6.28
N GLY A 79 -14.72 -0.74 -5.33
CA GLY A 79 -16.12 -1.11 -5.62
C GLY A 79 -16.85 -0.04 -6.44
N GLU A 80 -16.68 1.24 -6.09
CA GLU A 80 -17.23 2.37 -6.85
C GLU A 80 -16.68 2.43 -8.28
N ARG A 81 -15.36 2.26 -8.45
CA ARG A 81 -14.71 2.20 -9.76
C ARG A 81 -15.23 1.06 -10.62
N ALA A 82 -15.41 -0.13 -10.03
CA ALA A 82 -15.97 -1.28 -10.71
C ALA A 82 -17.43 -1.05 -11.15
N ASN A 83 -18.20 -0.27 -10.37
CA ASN A 83 -19.59 0.05 -10.70
C ASN A 83 -19.71 1.12 -11.80
N GLN A 84 -18.78 2.09 -11.85
CA GLN A 84 -18.71 3.10 -12.91
C GLN A 84 -18.30 2.52 -14.27
N ASN A 85 -17.62 1.37 -14.29
CA ASN A 85 -17.13 0.74 -15.51
C ASN A 85 -18.11 -0.29 -16.12
N LYS A 86 -19.35 -0.39 -15.62
CA LYS A 86 -20.43 -1.17 -16.25
C LYS A 86 -21.15 -0.32 -17.31
N PRO A 87 -21.08 -0.67 -18.61
CA PRO A 87 -21.86 0.03 -19.63
C PRO A 87 -23.31 -0.49 -19.58
N GLY A 88 -24.22 0.24 -18.94
CA GLY A 88 -25.63 -0.15 -18.96
C GLY A 88 -26.54 0.55 -17.95
N ALA A 89 -26.79 1.85 -18.16
CA ALA A 89 -28.11 2.48 -18.00
C ALA A 89 -28.00 3.93 -18.46
N ALA A 90 -28.35 4.20 -19.72
CA ALA A 90 -28.69 5.55 -20.16
C ALA A 90 -29.97 6.01 -19.42
N PRO A 91 -30.08 7.31 -19.13
CA PRO A 91 -30.95 8.08 -20.02
C PRO A 91 -30.25 9.31 -20.59
N ALA A 92 -30.65 9.65 -21.80
CA ALA A 92 -30.24 10.84 -22.53
C ALA A 92 -30.80 12.11 -21.86
N ALA A 93 -29.93 13.10 -21.61
CA ALA A 93 -30.11 14.52 -21.95
C ALA A 93 -28.90 15.36 -21.47
N ALA A 94 -28.59 16.38 -22.26
CA ALA A 94 -27.43 17.26 -22.28
C ALA A 94 -27.12 18.04 -20.98
N ASP A 95 -25.84 18.41 -20.76
CA ASP A 95 -25.36 19.81 -20.96
C ASP A 95 -23.83 19.93 -20.74
N GLU A 96 -23.20 20.86 -21.47
CA GLU A 96 -21.77 21.19 -21.47
C GLU A 96 -21.34 21.99 -20.23
N ARG A 97 -20.19 21.63 -19.62
CA ARG A 97 -18.99 22.50 -19.43
C ARG A 97 -18.05 22.02 -18.30
N SER A 98 -16.78 21.89 -18.70
CA SER A 98 -15.57 22.45 -18.04
C SER A 98 -15.33 22.17 -16.54
N LEU A 99 -14.33 21.32 -16.22
CA LEU A 99 -13.03 21.71 -15.62
C LEU A 99 -12.25 20.48 -15.14
N GLU A 100 -10.97 20.45 -15.51
CA GLU A 100 -9.80 19.75 -14.97
C GLU A 100 -10.02 18.58 -14.00
N ARG A 101 -9.82 17.34 -14.49
CA ARG A 101 -9.57 16.18 -13.61
C ARG A 101 -8.06 16.00 -13.45
N GLY A 102 -7.54 16.65 -12.41
CA GLY A 102 -6.19 16.43 -11.90
C GLY A 102 -5.97 14.97 -11.53
N ALA A 103 -4.76 14.50 -11.82
CA ALA A 103 -4.27 13.17 -11.52
C ALA A 103 -4.34 12.87 -10.01
N ASP A 104 -5.11 11.86 -9.62
CA ASP A 104 -5.01 11.25 -8.28
C ASP A 104 -5.06 9.71 -8.37
N SER A 105 -4.37 9.17 -9.36
CA SER A 105 -3.86 7.80 -9.25
C SER A 105 -2.59 7.85 -8.41
N PRO A 106 -2.52 7.22 -7.23
CA PRO A 106 -1.22 7.00 -6.59
C PRO A 106 -0.35 6.26 -7.62
N PRO A 107 0.87 6.74 -7.91
CA PRO A 107 1.72 6.07 -8.87
C PRO A 107 1.91 4.62 -8.42
N PRO A 108 1.94 3.64 -9.33
CA PRO A 108 2.29 2.29 -8.97
C PRO A 108 3.64 2.33 -8.24
N PHE A 109 3.67 1.80 -7.02
CA PHE A 109 4.91 1.64 -6.26
C PHE A 109 5.89 0.88 -7.16
N SER A 110 6.85 1.59 -7.73
CA SER A 110 7.87 1.00 -8.60
C SER A 110 8.84 0.26 -7.70
N PHE A 111 8.62 -1.04 -7.54
CA PHE A 111 9.46 -1.97 -6.78
C PHE A 111 10.77 -2.31 -7.52
N ASN A 112 11.42 -1.33 -8.17
CA ASN A 112 12.70 -1.54 -8.85
C ASN A 112 13.89 -1.41 -7.88
N LEU A 113 13.79 -2.02 -6.68
CA LEU A 113 14.88 -2.05 -5.71
C LEU A 113 15.44 -3.46 -5.43
N MET A 114 14.74 -4.53 -5.84
CA MET A 114 15.20 -5.91 -5.59
C MET A 114 15.90 -6.57 -6.79
N GLU A 115 15.82 -6.01 -8.00
CA GLU A 115 16.36 -6.63 -9.22
C GLU A 115 17.79 -6.22 -9.58
N LYS A 116 18.37 -5.21 -8.93
CA LYS A 116 19.74 -4.74 -9.24
C LYS A 116 20.85 -5.44 -8.46
N ARG A 117 20.57 -6.58 -7.83
CA ARG A 117 21.56 -7.50 -7.23
C ARG A 117 21.50 -8.93 -7.76
N ARG A 118 21.05 -9.12 -9.01
CA ARG A 118 21.31 -10.32 -9.81
C ARG A 118 21.57 -9.95 -11.27
N THR A 119 22.69 -9.27 -11.54
CA THR A 119 23.63 -9.49 -12.65
C THR A 119 24.75 -8.46 -12.56
#